data_AF-A0ABD7BQD2-F1
#
_entry.id   AF-A0ABD7BQD2-F1
#
_cell.length_a   1.000
_cell.length_b   1.000
_cell.length_c   1.000
_cell.angle_alpha   90.00
_cell.angle_beta   90.00
_cell.angle_gamma   90.00
#
_symmetry.space_group_name_H-M   'P 1'
#
loop_
_entity.id
_entity.type
_entity.pdbx_description
1 polymer ?
#
loop_
_entity_poly.entity_id
_entity_poly.type
_entity_poly.pdbx_seq_one_letter_code
_entity_poly.pdbx_strand_id
1 'polypeptide(L)'
;MGIGKLLPIFAYAQPVYKKCECCGRVRDIYYRMHVMDPKDTNLLVGSIELCEPCGEKLGSITDQKLAKETVLAKFAPEDDI
;
A
#
# COMPACT_ATOMS: atom_id res chain seq x y z
N MET A 1 -21.32 -36.96 -14.07
CA MET A 1 -20.75 -36.24 -12.90
C MET A 1 -19.32 -35.89 -13.28
N GLY A 2 -18.85 -34.66 -13.47
CA GLY A 2 -19.38 -33.31 -13.39
C GLY A 2 -18.11 -32.47 -13.48
N ILE A 3 -17.81 -31.89 -14.65
CA ILE A 3 -16.64 -31.01 -14.83
C ILE A 3 -16.92 -29.82 -13.92
N GLY A 4 -16.28 -29.79 -12.75
CA GLY A 4 -16.46 -28.72 -11.78
C GLY A 4 -16.18 -27.41 -12.49
N LYS A 5 -17.21 -26.60 -12.70
CA LYS A 5 -17.06 -25.24 -13.22
C LYS A 5 -16.07 -24.55 -12.29
N LEU A 6 -14.84 -24.36 -12.74
CA LEU A 6 -13.86 -23.56 -12.03
C LEU A 6 -14.48 -22.17 -11.86
N LEU A 7 -14.46 -21.65 -10.63
CA LEU A 7 -14.95 -20.31 -10.33
C LEU A 7 -14.17 -19.32 -11.21
N PRO A 8 -14.83 -18.56 -12.09
CA PRO A 8 -14.15 -17.55 -12.88
C PRO A 8 -13.58 -16.50 -11.91
N ILE A 9 -12.25 -16.37 -11.87
CA ILE A 9 -11.62 -15.23 -11.20
C ILE A 9 -11.88 -14.03 -12.10
N PHE A 10 -12.87 -13.22 -11.76
CA PHE A 10 -13.02 -11.92 -12.37
C PHE A 10 -11.91 -11.02 -11.82
N ALA A 11 -10.86 -10.82 -12.62
CA ALA A 11 -9.78 -9.88 -12.33
C ALA A 11 -10.29 -8.44 -12.47
N TYR A 12 -11.21 -8.03 -11.60
CA TYR A 12 -11.46 -6.62 -11.40
C TYR A 12 -10.24 -6.10 -10.63
N ALA A 13 -9.54 -5.11 -11.18
CA ALA A 13 -8.68 -4.24 -10.39
C ALA A 13 -9.58 -3.55 -9.37
N GLN A 14 -9.88 -4.22 -8.26
CA GLN A 14 -10.58 -3.59 -7.16
C GLN A 14 -9.57 -2.63 -6.54
N PRO A 15 -9.81 -1.31 -6.58
CA PRO A 15 -9.04 -0.41 -5.74
C PRO A 15 -9.24 -0.90 -4.31
N VAL A 16 -8.20 -1.52 -3.74
CA VAL A 16 -8.22 -1.94 -2.34
C VAL A 16 -8.16 -0.65 -1.54
N TYR A 17 -9.34 -0.08 -1.30
CA TYR A 17 -9.51 1.13 -0.54
C TYR A 17 -9.10 0.86 0.91
N LYS A 18 -7.86 1.19 1.23
CA LYS A 18 -7.32 1.04 2.58
C LYS A 18 -7.67 2.24 3.43
N LYS A 19 -7.91 2.00 4.72
CA LYS A 19 -8.02 3.07 5.70
C LYS A 19 -6.61 3.48 6.09
N CYS A 20 -6.33 4.78 6.05
CA CYS A 20 -5.13 5.31 6.66
C CYS A 20 -5.16 5.01 8.16
N GLU A 21 -4.13 4.36 8.67
CA GLU A 21 -4.06 3.97 10.08
C GLU A 21 -3.79 5.16 11.02
N CYS A 22 -3.38 6.30 10.45
CA CYS A 22 -3.20 7.55 11.21
C CYS A 22 -4.49 8.36 11.34
N CYS A 23 -5.24 8.60 10.25
CA CYS A 23 -6.44 9.45 10.28
C CYS A 23 -7.78 8.70 10.16
N GLY A 24 -7.75 7.39 9.97
CA GLY A 24 -8.94 6.52 9.85
C GLY A 24 -9.74 6.69 8.56
N ARG A 25 -9.38 7.64 7.70
CA ARG A 25 -10.09 7.91 6.43
C ARG A 25 -9.71 6.89 5.36
N VAL A 26 -10.69 6.50 4.56
CA VAL A 26 -10.50 5.63 3.39
C VAL A 26 -9.91 6.46 2.25
N ARG A 27 -8.66 6.17 1.85
CA ARG A 27 -7.88 6.90 0.83
C ARG A 27 -6.77 6.01 0.28
N ASP A 28 -6.13 6.45 -0.80
CA ASP A 28 -4.91 5.82 -1.29
C ASP A 28 -3.80 5.92 -0.23
N ILE A 29 -3.13 4.78 -0.03
CA ILE A 29 -1.98 4.64 0.87
C ILE A 29 -0.72 4.73 0.03
N TYR A 30 0.09 5.74 0.32
CA TYR A 30 1.32 6.01 -0.42
C TYR A 30 2.57 5.63 0.36
N TYR A 31 2.45 5.47 1.67
CA TYR A 31 3.58 5.27 2.55
C TYR A 31 3.34 4.15 3.55
N ARG A 32 4.39 3.37 3.80
CA ARG A 32 4.46 2.37 4.86
C ARG A 32 5.60 2.73 5.79
N MET A 33 5.27 3.09 7.03
CA MET A 33 6.26 3.37 8.07
C MET A 33 6.56 2.09 8.84
N HIS A 34 7.81 1.65 8.84
CA HIS A 34 8.24 0.51 9.64
C HIS A 34 8.58 0.96 11.07
N VAL A 35 8.02 0.27 12.06
CA VAL A 35 8.33 0.45 13.47
C VAL A 35 9.33 -0.63 13.84
N MET A 36 10.58 -0.21 14.09
CA MET A 36 11.68 -1.11 14.46
C MET A 36 11.83 -1.18 15.98
N ASP A 37 12.43 -2.26 16.49
CA ASP A 37 12.77 -2.37 17.90
C ASP A 37 13.85 -1.31 18.24
N PRO A 38 13.69 -0.54 19.33
CA PRO A 38 14.67 0.48 19.71
C PRO A 38 16.01 -0.09 20.17
N LYS A 39 16.05 -1.36 20.60
CA LYS A 39 17.27 -2.06 21.03
C LYS A 39 17.96 -2.79 19.88
N ASP A 40 17.20 -3.25 18.88
CA ASP A 40 17.72 -3.88 17.68
C ASP A 40 16.97 -3.37 16.44
N THR A 41 17.58 -2.43 15.73
CA THR A 41 16.99 -1.80 14.55
C THR A 41 16.82 -2.74 13.36
N ASN A 42 17.26 -4.00 13.45
CA ASN A 42 16.99 -5.01 12.42
C ASN A 42 15.68 -5.76 12.66
N LEU A 43 15.08 -5.64 13.85
CA LEU A 43 13.83 -6.31 14.19
C LEU A 43 12.64 -5.40 13.90
N LEU A 44 11.83 -5.82 12.93
CA LEU A 44 10.56 -5.18 12.61
C LEU A 44 9.51 -5.56 13.67
N VAL A 45 9.06 -4.59 14.45
CA VAL A 45 8.01 -4.76 15.47
C VAL A 45 6.62 -4.61 14.84
N GLY A 46 6.49 -3.72 13.85
CA GLY A 46 5.23 -3.51 13.16
C GLY A 46 5.35 -2.51 12.02
N SER A 47 4.23 -2.19 11.39
CA SER A 47 4.20 -1.17 10.35
C SER A 47 2.90 -0.39 10.40
N ILE A 48 2.97 0.86 9.96
CA ILE A 48 1.83 1.77 9.91
C ILE A 48 1.61 2.21 8.46
N GLU A 49 0.40 2.04 7.96
CA GLU A 49 0.00 2.43 6.60
C GLU A 49 -0.61 3.84 6.56
N LEU A 50 -0.02 4.72 5.74
CA LEU A 50 -0.29 6.15 5.75
C LEU A 50 -0.72 6.67 4.38
N CYS A 51 -1.79 7.46 4.36
CA CYS A 51 -2.12 8.29 3.21
C CYS A 51 -1.11 9.43 3.06
N GLU A 52 -1.05 10.02 1.86
CA GLU A 52 -0.09 11.08 1.50
C GLU A 52 0.05 12.19 2.56
N PRO A 53 -1.03 12.88 2.99
CA PRO A 53 -0.88 13.98 3.96
C PRO A 53 -0.46 13.50 5.36
N CYS A 54 -0.76 12.26 5.74
CA CYS A 54 -0.34 11.70 7.02
C CYS A 54 1.15 11.33 6.98
N GLY A 55 1.60 10.71 5.89
CA GLY A 55 3.01 10.37 5.67
C GLY A 55 3.88 11.62 5.62
N GLU A 56 3.52 12.62 4.81
CA GLU A 56 4.27 13.88 4.68
C GLU A 56 4.42 14.62 6.01
N LYS A 57 3.33 14.70 6.80
CA LYS A 57 3.38 15.31 8.15
C LYS A 57 4.28 14.51 9.10
N LEU A 58 4.12 13.19 9.16
CA LEU A 58 4.94 12.35 10.04
C LEU A 58 6.42 12.39 9.65
N GLY A 59 6.72 12.37 8.36
CA GLY A 59 8.08 12.58 7.85
C GLY A 59 8.66 13.92 8.29
N SER A 60 7.88 15.00 8.20
CA SER A 60 8.33 16.32 8.66
C SER A 60 8.58 16.41 10.17
N ILE A 61 7.78 15.72 11.00
CA ILE A 61 7.94 15.70 12.47
C ILE A 61 9.19 14.90 12.88
N THR A 62 9.50 13.85 12.13
CA THR A 62 10.59 12.91 12.43
C THR A 62 11.88 13.20 11.65
N ASP A 63 11.90 14.29 10.88
CA ASP A 63 12.99 14.67 9.96
C ASP A 63 13.40 13.52 9.01
N GLN A 64 12.42 12.70 8.60
CA GLN A 64 12.64 11.58 7.69
C GLN A 64 12.41 11.99 6.24
N LYS A 65 13.36 11.64 5.39
CA LYS A 65 13.24 11.80 3.94
C LYS A 65 12.28 10.74 3.38
N LEU A 66 11.13 11.17 2.91
CA LEU A 66 10.14 10.30 2.28
C LEU A 66 10.49 10.04 0.81
N ALA A 67 10.40 8.79 0.39
CA ALA A 67 10.43 8.39 -1.02
C ALA A 67 9.05 7.84 -1.40
N LYS A 68 8.44 8.37 -2.47
CA LYS A 68 7.29 7.74 -3.10
C LYS A 68 7.83 6.74 -4.12
N GLU A 69 7.41 5.47 -4.04
CA GLU A 69 7.64 4.55 -5.16
C GLU A 69 6.81 5.03 -6.35
N THR A 70 7.47 5.54 -7.37
CA THR A 70 6.83 5.84 -8.65
C THR A 70 6.61 4.52 -9.37
N VAL A 71 5.36 4.11 -9.56
CA VAL A 71 5.04 2.94 -10.40
C VAL A 71 5.50 3.25 -11.82
N LEU A 72 6.61 2.64 -12.24
CA LEU A 72 7.34 2.98 -13.48
C LEU A 72 6.58 2.66 -14.77
N ALA A 73 5.50 1.87 -14.69
CA ALA A 73 4.59 1.67 -15.81
C ALA A 73 3.21 1.23 -15.29
N LYS A 74 2.15 1.96 -15.68
CA LYS A 74 0.80 1.39 -15.67
C LYS A 74 0.78 0.24 -16.66
N PHE A 75 0.30 -0.92 -16.24
CA PHE A 75 -0.01 -2.00 -17.17
C PHE A 75 -1.06 -1.49 -18.15
N ALA A 76 -0.64 -1.23 -19.40
CA ALA A 76 -1.53 -0.99 -20.52
C ALA A 76 -1.68 -2.34 -21.21
N PRO A 77 -2.84 -3.03 -21.13
CA PRO A 77 -3.09 -4.13 -22.05
C PRO A 77 -3.05 -3.53 -23.45
N GLU A 78 -2.08 -3.97 -24.26
CA GLU A 78 -2.05 -3.68 -25.69
C GLU A 78 -3.40 -4.15 -26.27
N ASP A 79 -4.03 -3.29 -27.07
CA ASP A 79 -5.38 -3.45 -27.59
C ASP A 79 -5.69 -4.90 -27.95
N ASP A 80 -6.75 -5.45 -27.36
CA ASP A 80 -7.30 -6.77 -27.66
C ASP A 80 -7.50 -6.91 -29.18
N ILE A 81 -6.63 -7.70 -29.84
CA ILE A 81 -6.73 -8.12 -31.25
C ILE A 81 -7.91 -9.05 -31.44
#